data_AF-A0A854QQ06-F1
#
_entry.id   AF-A0A854QQ06-F1
#
_cell.length_a   1.000
_cell.length_b   1.000
_cell.length_c   1.000
_cell.angle_alpha   90.00
_cell.angle_beta   90.00
_cell.angle_gamma   90.00
#
_symmetry.space_group_name_H-M   'P 1'
#
loop_
_entity.id
_entity.type
_entity.pdbx_description
1 polymer ?
#
loop_
_entity_poly.entity_id
_entity_poly.type
_entity_poly.pdbx_seq_one_letter_code
_entity_poly.pdbx_strand_id
1 'polypeptide(L)'
;MLTVPRLLGIRILSKRCPYSTDTKNLGLETKAGRMSFSLPFKYISAEQLAEIIKAKPAETLKDFVVVDVRDSDFVGGNIVSALNYPSDRFHATVDELVEKLEKVPKVVFHCYLSQARGPKAARIYSETRNHRYPNPSTPQEIFVLRDGFSGFQARYRDDPELIEKFNKYYHD
;
A
#
# COMPACT_ATOMS: atom_id res chain seq x y z
N MET A 1 47.42 -41.88 53.48
CA MET A 1 46.98 -40.52 53.85
C MET A 1 47.26 -39.61 52.68
N LEU A 2 46.22 -39.10 52.01
CA LEU A 2 46.22 -37.85 51.24
C LEU A 2 44.74 -37.50 50.99
N THR A 3 44.34 -36.37 51.54
CA THR A 3 42.98 -35.88 51.76
C THR A 3 42.47 -35.15 50.52
N VAL A 4 41.26 -35.48 50.06
CA VAL A 4 40.59 -34.78 48.95
C VAL A 4 39.65 -33.70 49.53
N PRO A 5 39.77 -32.41 49.15
CA PRO A 5 38.89 -31.38 49.67
C PRO A 5 37.57 -31.26 48.89
N ARG A 6 36.53 -31.02 49.68
CA ARG A 6 35.11 -30.85 49.36
C ARG A 6 34.86 -29.51 48.64
N LEU A 7 34.39 -29.53 47.40
CA LEU A 7 33.97 -28.33 46.68
C LEU A 7 32.53 -27.93 47.07
N LEU A 8 32.44 -26.73 47.66
CA LEU A 8 31.23 -26.04 48.07
C LEU A 8 30.44 -25.53 46.86
N GLY A 9 29.11 -25.55 46.98
CA GLY A 9 28.15 -25.13 45.96
C GLY A 9 28.29 -23.67 45.52
N ILE A 10 28.08 -23.46 44.22
CA ILE A 10 28.06 -22.14 43.59
C ILE A 10 26.60 -21.66 43.57
N ARG A 11 26.29 -20.65 44.39
CA ARG A 11 25.06 -19.84 44.29
C ARG A 11 25.11 -19.00 43.02
N ILE A 12 24.13 -19.18 42.13
CA ILE A 12 23.92 -18.31 40.97
C ILE A 12 23.38 -16.97 41.48
N LEU A 13 24.25 -15.95 41.53
CA LEU A 13 23.86 -14.56 41.78
C LEU A 13 23.24 -13.99 40.49
N SER A 14 21.95 -13.65 40.53
CA SER A 14 21.28 -12.93 39.46
C SER A 14 21.90 -11.55 39.27
N LYS A 15 22.67 -11.36 38.20
CA LYS A 15 23.15 -10.02 37.80
C LYS A 15 22.00 -9.24 37.19
N ARG A 16 21.44 -8.31 37.96
CA ARG A 16 20.57 -7.24 37.45
C ARG A 16 21.41 -6.34 36.53
N CYS A 17 20.91 -6.10 35.34
CA CYS A 17 21.48 -5.16 34.37
C CYS A 17 21.16 -3.72 34.85
N PRO A 18 22.15 -2.82 34.99
CA PRO A 18 21.89 -1.45 35.44
C PRO A 18 21.61 -0.56 34.21
N TYR A 19 20.34 -0.38 33.85
CA TYR A 19 19.99 0.77 33.01
C TYR A 19 19.73 1.96 33.94
N SER A 20 20.74 2.82 34.04
CA SER A 20 20.66 4.12 34.70
C SER A 20 19.78 5.06 33.87
N THR A 21 18.72 5.59 34.48
CA THR A 21 17.89 6.65 33.89
C THR A 21 18.45 8.02 34.31
N ASP A 22 19.55 8.44 33.69
CA ASP A 22 20.03 9.81 33.80
C ASP A 22 19.85 10.52 32.46
N THR A 23 18.65 11.07 32.25
CA THR A 23 18.37 12.00 31.16
C THR A 23 18.64 13.42 31.63
N LYS A 24 19.89 13.85 31.66
CA LYS A 24 20.22 15.28 31.73
C LYS A 24 21.37 15.63 30.77
N ASN A 25 21.01 16.52 29.84
CA ASN A 25 21.88 17.42 29.08
C ASN A 25 22.89 16.81 28.10
N LEU A 26 22.41 16.48 26.90
CA LEU A 26 23.09 16.93 25.67
C LEU A 26 22.05 17.67 24.81
N GLY A 27 22.25 18.98 24.62
CA GLY A 27 21.44 19.82 23.75
C GLY A 27 21.66 19.49 22.28
N LEU A 28 20.90 18.51 21.77
CA LEU A 28 20.70 18.32 20.34
C LEU A 28 19.26 18.75 20.03
N GLU A 29 19.11 19.94 19.48
CA GLU A 29 17.86 20.40 18.86
C GLU A 29 17.52 19.44 17.71
N THR A 30 16.70 18.42 17.99
CA THR A 30 16.11 17.63 16.92
C THR A 30 14.89 18.40 16.43
N LYS A 31 14.97 18.91 15.19
CA LYS A 31 13.78 19.25 14.39
C LYS A 31 13.05 17.96 14.04
N ALA A 32 12.54 17.24 15.04
CA ALA A 32 11.59 16.17 14.86
C ALA A 32 10.25 16.83 14.50
N GLY A 33 10.08 17.17 13.22
CA GLY A 33 8.74 17.36 12.67
C GLY A 33 7.89 16.16 13.07
N ARG A 34 6.67 16.39 13.56
CA ARG A 34 5.72 15.34 13.93
C ARG A 34 5.62 14.31 12.81
N MET A 35 6.27 13.16 12.95
CA MET A 35 6.03 12.01 12.09
C MET A 35 4.64 11.47 12.45
N SER A 36 3.60 11.96 11.76
CA SER A 36 2.29 11.33 11.83
C SER A 36 2.41 9.95 11.19
N PHE A 37 2.20 8.88 11.95
CA PHE A 37 2.07 7.50 11.46
C PHE A 37 0.76 7.28 10.66
N SER A 38 0.33 8.28 9.90
CA SER A 38 -0.84 8.16 9.03
C SER A 38 -0.41 7.52 7.72
N LEU A 39 -1.21 6.56 7.24
CA LEU A 39 -0.99 5.98 5.92
C LEU A 39 -1.20 7.07 4.86
N PRO A 40 -0.37 7.14 3.80
CA PRO A 40 -0.52 8.12 2.74
C PRO A 40 -1.70 7.82 1.79
N PHE A 41 -2.51 6.81 2.13
CA PHE A 41 -3.69 6.38 1.37
C PHE A 41 -4.79 5.90 2.32
N LYS A 42 -6.01 5.86 1.81
CA LYS A 42 -7.18 5.28 2.48
C LYS A 42 -7.56 3.95 1.82
N TYR A 43 -8.42 3.18 2.45
CA TYR A 43 -9.02 2.01 1.82
C TYR A 43 -10.43 2.32 1.31
N ILE A 44 -10.80 1.73 0.18
CA ILE A 44 -12.15 1.81 -0.40
C ILE A 44 -12.73 0.38 -0.55
N SER A 45 -14.03 0.21 -0.31
CA SER A 45 -14.70 -1.09 -0.50
C SER A 45 -15.06 -1.34 -1.98
N ALA A 46 -15.36 -2.60 -2.30
CA ALA A 46 -15.80 -2.97 -3.64
C ALA A 46 -17.12 -2.29 -4.04
N GLU A 47 -18.04 -2.16 -3.09
CA GLU A 47 -19.34 -1.49 -3.28
C GLU A 47 -19.16 -0.01 -3.59
N GLN A 48 -18.34 0.68 -2.80
CA GLN A 48 -18.07 2.10 -3.00
C GLN A 48 -17.41 2.36 -4.36
N LEU A 49 -16.46 1.50 -4.77
CA LEU A 49 -15.84 1.62 -6.09
C LEU A 49 -16.85 1.35 -7.21
N ALA A 50 -17.71 0.34 -7.07
CA ALA A 50 -18.75 0.04 -8.05
C ALA A 50 -19.76 1.19 -8.20
N GLU A 51 -20.18 1.81 -7.10
CA GLU A 51 -21.03 3.00 -7.11
C GLU A 51 -20.36 4.17 -7.85
N ILE A 52 -19.07 4.41 -7.62
CA ILE A 52 -18.31 5.46 -8.33
C ILE A 52 -18.27 5.19 -9.83
N ILE A 53 -17.96 3.96 -10.23
CA ILE A 53 -17.89 3.56 -11.65
C ILE A 53 -19.26 3.73 -12.33
N LYS A 54 -20.34 3.29 -11.68
CA LYS A 54 -21.70 3.37 -12.24
C LYS A 54 -22.25 4.79 -12.27
N ALA A 55 -21.92 5.62 -11.27
CA ALA A 55 -22.33 7.02 -11.25
C ALA A 55 -21.62 7.86 -12.32
N LYS A 56 -20.37 7.49 -12.64
CA LYS A 56 -19.54 8.18 -13.62
C LYS A 56 -18.75 7.17 -14.43
N PRO A 57 -19.23 6.79 -15.63
CA PRO A 57 -18.52 5.85 -16.49
C PRO A 57 -17.07 6.31 -16.73
N ALA A 58 -16.14 5.37 -16.56
CA ALA A 58 -14.69 5.63 -16.57
C ALA A 58 -14.13 6.18 -17.90
N GLU A 59 -14.97 6.30 -18.93
CA GLU A 59 -14.66 7.01 -20.18
C GLU A 59 -14.21 8.46 -19.94
N THR A 60 -14.61 9.05 -18.80
CA THR A 60 -14.13 10.36 -18.38
C THR A 60 -12.95 10.21 -17.40
N LEU A 61 -11.73 10.01 -17.93
CA LEU A 61 -10.43 9.97 -17.20
C LEU A 61 -10.11 11.24 -16.35
N LYS A 62 -11.09 12.09 -16.08
CA LYS A 62 -10.92 13.37 -15.38
C LYS A 62 -11.23 13.27 -13.88
N ASP A 63 -12.08 12.33 -13.45
CA ASP A 63 -12.61 12.31 -12.08
C ASP A 63 -11.97 11.25 -11.19
N PHE A 64 -11.71 10.06 -11.71
CA PHE A 64 -10.99 9.01 -10.99
C PHE A 64 -10.30 8.06 -11.96
N VAL A 65 -9.28 7.37 -11.47
CA VAL A 65 -8.58 6.32 -12.22
C VAL A 65 -8.32 5.12 -11.32
N VAL A 66 -8.55 3.91 -11.85
CA VAL A 66 -8.16 2.65 -11.23
C VAL A 66 -6.80 2.22 -11.79
N VAL A 67 -5.86 1.89 -10.91
CA VAL A 67 -4.53 1.39 -11.25
C VAL A 67 -4.40 -0.04 -10.75
N ASP A 68 -4.32 -0.97 -11.70
CA ASP A 68 -4.11 -2.39 -11.44
C ASP A 68 -2.62 -2.72 -11.49
N VAL A 69 -2.05 -3.08 -10.34
CA VAL A 69 -0.62 -3.41 -10.22
C VAL A 69 -0.34 -4.92 -10.23
N ARG A 70 -1.27 -5.73 -10.74
CA ARG A 70 -1.02 -7.15 -11.01
C ARG A 70 0.02 -7.32 -12.13
N ASP A 71 0.74 -8.43 -12.04
CA ASP A 71 1.83 -8.79 -12.94
C ASP A 71 1.29 -9.79 -13.98
N SER A 72 1.75 -11.05 -14.00
CA SER A 72 1.19 -12.10 -14.84
C SER A 72 -0.25 -12.47 -14.49
N ASP A 73 -0.67 -12.20 -13.25
CA ASP A 73 -2.02 -12.44 -12.73
C ASP A 73 -3.04 -11.34 -13.11
N PHE A 74 -2.66 -10.41 -14.01
CA PHE A 74 -3.59 -9.47 -14.63
C PHE A 74 -4.54 -10.16 -15.62
N VAL A 75 -4.09 -11.24 -16.26
CA VAL A 75 -4.87 -12.01 -17.24
C VAL A 75 -6.10 -12.65 -16.56
N GLY A 76 -7.21 -12.74 -17.31
CA GLY A 76 -8.46 -13.36 -16.84
C GLY A 76 -9.57 -12.36 -16.52
N GLY A 77 -9.28 -11.07 -16.53
CA GLY A 77 -10.27 -10.00 -16.36
C GLY A 77 -9.73 -8.87 -15.50
N ASN A 78 -10.26 -7.69 -15.70
CA ASN A 78 -9.87 -6.49 -14.95
C ASN A 78 -11.06 -5.56 -14.74
N ILE A 79 -10.93 -4.65 -13.76
CA ILE A 79 -11.90 -3.58 -13.56
C ILE A 79 -11.92 -2.71 -14.82
N VAL A 80 -13.12 -2.27 -15.23
CA VAL A 80 -13.32 -1.48 -16.44
C VAL A 80 -12.38 -0.27 -16.49
N SER A 81 -11.75 -0.04 -17.64
CA SER A 81 -10.83 1.09 -17.86
C SER A 81 -9.63 1.19 -16.89
N ALA A 82 -9.29 0.12 -16.17
CA ALA A 82 -8.14 0.12 -15.27
C ALA A 82 -6.82 0.24 -16.05
N LEU A 83 -5.91 1.09 -15.56
CA LEU A 83 -4.55 1.19 -16.08
C LEU A 83 -3.68 0.10 -15.45
N ASN A 84 -3.10 -0.78 -16.25
CA ASN A 84 -2.19 -1.80 -15.74
C ASN A 84 -0.76 -1.27 -15.61
N TYR A 85 -0.28 -1.12 -14.38
CA TYR A 85 1.09 -0.76 -14.03
C TYR A 85 1.68 -1.86 -13.11
N PRO A 86 2.20 -2.96 -13.68
CA PRO A 86 2.71 -4.11 -12.94
C PRO A 86 3.71 -3.75 -11.83
N SER A 87 3.65 -4.50 -10.74
CA SER A 87 4.41 -4.24 -9.52
C SER A 87 5.91 -4.49 -9.66
N ASP A 88 6.29 -5.43 -10.53
CA ASP A 88 7.68 -5.81 -10.82
C ASP A 88 8.52 -4.65 -11.39
N ARG A 89 7.91 -3.83 -12.25
CA ARG A 89 8.50 -2.67 -12.91
C ARG A 89 7.99 -1.33 -12.37
N PHE A 90 7.16 -1.35 -11.32
CA PHE A 90 6.46 -0.14 -10.84
C PHE A 90 7.41 1.00 -10.50
N HIS A 91 8.58 0.71 -9.91
CA HIS A 91 9.58 1.72 -9.59
C HIS A 91 10.13 2.46 -10.82
N ALA A 92 10.19 1.80 -11.97
CA ALA A 92 10.67 2.42 -13.21
C ALA A 92 9.56 3.23 -13.93
N THR A 93 8.28 2.90 -13.69
CA THR A 93 7.14 3.49 -14.39
C THR A 93 6.37 4.52 -13.56
N VAL A 94 6.66 4.64 -12.25
CA VAL A 94 5.87 5.49 -11.34
C VAL A 94 5.97 6.97 -11.68
N ASP A 95 7.11 7.45 -12.19
CA ASP A 95 7.27 8.85 -12.58
C ASP A 95 6.33 9.23 -13.74
N GLU A 96 6.26 8.38 -14.77
CA GLU A 96 5.30 8.53 -15.88
C GLU A 96 3.85 8.49 -15.38
N LEU A 97 3.54 7.57 -14.47
CA LEU A 97 2.20 7.46 -13.89
C LEU A 97 1.80 8.72 -13.11
N VAL A 98 2.72 9.29 -12.34
CA VAL A 98 2.52 10.53 -11.56
C VAL A 98 2.27 11.72 -12.50
N GLU A 99 3.01 11.84 -13.59
CA GLU A 99 2.78 12.87 -14.61
C GLU A 99 1.41 12.69 -15.29
N LYS A 100 1.09 11.46 -15.68
CA LYS A 100 -0.18 11.13 -16.35
C LYS A 100 -1.40 11.43 -15.49
N LEU A 101 -1.30 11.21 -14.18
CA LEU A 101 -2.40 11.34 -13.23
C LEU A 101 -2.36 12.66 -12.44
N GLU A 102 -1.52 13.63 -12.81
CA GLU A 102 -1.32 14.88 -12.05
C GLU A 102 -2.65 15.60 -11.71
N LYS A 103 -3.54 15.70 -12.71
CA LYS A 103 -4.81 16.42 -12.64
C LYS A 103 -6.00 15.57 -12.18
N VAL A 104 -5.79 14.27 -11.96
CA VAL A 104 -6.86 13.35 -11.55
C VAL A 104 -7.06 13.49 -10.04
N PRO A 105 -8.28 13.77 -9.55
CA PRO A 105 -8.48 14.01 -8.12
C PRO A 105 -8.55 12.72 -7.29
N LYS A 106 -8.84 11.55 -7.88
CA LYS A 106 -8.91 10.27 -7.15
C LYS A 106 -8.17 9.15 -7.89
N VAL A 107 -7.30 8.43 -7.19
CA VAL A 107 -6.58 7.28 -7.75
C VAL A 107 -6.77 6.07 -6.83
N VAL A 108 -7.23 4.96 -7.40
CA VAL A 108 -7.52 3.72 -6.67
C VAL A 108 -6.55 2.63 -7.12
N PHE A 109 -5.66 2.22 -6.23
CA PHE A 109 -4.73 1.12 -6.48
C PHE A 109 -5.33 -0.22 -6.04
N HIS A 110 -5.03 -1.29 -6.77
CA HIS A 110 -5.30 -2.64 -6.31
C HIS A 110 -4.30 -3.65 -6.88
N CYS A 111 -4.21 -4.81 -6.26
CA CYS A 111 -3.63 -5.99 -6.91
C CYS A 111 -4.65 -7.14 -6.88
N TYR A 112 -4.21 -8.40 -6.81
CA TYR A 112 -5.14 -9.52 -6.69
C TYR A 112 -5.86 -9.56 -5.34
N LEU A 113 -5.14 -9.41 -4.22
CA LEU A 113 -5.70 -9.40 -2.86
C LEU A 113 -5.53 -8.07 -2.11
N SER A 114 -4.76 -7.13 -2.66
CA SER A 114 -4.39 -5.85 -2.04
C SER A 114 -3.75 -5.94 -0.64
N GLN A 115 -3.05 -7.04 -0.33
CA GLN A 115 -2.35 -7.22 0.96
C GLN A 115 -0.86 -6.81 0.94
N ALA A 116 -0.25 -6.72 -0.24
CA ALA A 116 1.17 -6.38 -0.39
C ALA A 116 1.43 -5.42 -1.57
N ARG A 117 1.28 -5.90 -2.82
CA ARG A 117 1.58 -5.12 -4.04
C ARG A 117 0.78 -3.81 -4.13
N GLY A 118 -0.54 -3.86 -3.93
CA GLY A 118 -1.42 -2.69 -3.95
C GLY A 118 -1.02 -1.59 -2.95
N PRO A 119 -0.97 -1.88 -1.62
CA PRO A 119 -0.52 -0.91 -0.61
C PRO A 119 0.90 -0.39 -0.85
N LYS A 120 1.82 -1.25 -1.29
CA LYS A 120 3.21 -0.85 -1.62
C LYS A 120 3.22 0.17 -2.76
N ALA A 121 2.51 -0.11 -3.86
CA ALA A 121 2.44 0.77 -5.02
C ALA A 121 1.79 2.12 -4.68
N ALA A 122 0.68 2.11 -3.93
CA ALA A 122 0.01 3.34 -3.48
C ALA A 122 0.92 4.23 -2.63
N ARG A 123 1.71 3.63 -1.73
CA ARG A 123 2.71 4.36 -0.93
C ARG A 123 3.80 4.97 -1.81
N ILE A 124 4.42 4.17 -2.68
CA ILE A 124 5.49 4.65 -3.59
C ILE A 124 4.96 5.79 -4.45
N TYR A 125 3.79 5.62 -5.05
CA TYR A 125 3.15 6.65 -5.87
C TYR A 125 2.91 7.95 -5.08
N SER A 126 2.39 7.85 -3.85
CA SER A 126 2.19 9.04 -3.00
C SER A 126 3.50 9.75 -2.67
N GLU A 127 4.55 9.00 -2.33
CA GLU A 127 5.87 9.55 -2.00
C GLU A 127 6.48 10.24 -3.23
N THR A 128 6.48 9.58 -4.39
CA THR A 128 6.96 10.13 -5.66
C THR A 128 6.19 11.40 -6.04
N ARG A 129 4.85 11.38 -5.94
CA ARG A 129 4.02 12.55 -6.24
C ARG A 129 4.34 13.73 -5.33
N ASN A 130 4.48 13.50 -4.03
CA ASN A 130 4.77 14.56 -3.06
C ASN A 130 6.16 15.16 -3.27
N HIS A 131 7.15 14.34 -3.66
CA HIS A 131 8.48 14.84 -4.03
C HIS A 131 8.46 15.66 -5.31
N ARG A 132 7.69 15.22 -6.32
CA ARG A 132 7.60 15.91 -7.62
C ARG A 132 6.78 17.20 -7.55
N TYR A 133 5.67 17.18 -6.81
CA TYR A 133 4.72 18.28 -6.68
C TYR A 133 4.54 18.64 -5.20
N PRO A 134 5.50 19.34 -4.55
CA PRO A 134 5.41 19.69 -3.14
C PRO A 134 4.25 20.65 -2.83
N ASN A 135 3.81 21.44 -3.82
CA ASN A 135 2.66 22.34 -3.75
C ASN A 135 1.71 22.05 -4.93
N PRO A 136 0.95 20.95 -4.89
CA PRO A 136 0.15 20.54 -6.03
C PRO A 136 -1.04 21.48 -6.24
N SER A 137 -1.31 21.87 -7.49
CA SER A 137 -2.47 22.72 -7.82
C SER A 137 -3.81 21.99 -7.65
N THR A 138 -3.79 20.66 -7.69
CA THR A 138 -4.97 19.81 -7.50
C THR A 138 -4.73 18.84 -6.35
N PRO A 139 -5.61 18.82 -5.32
CA PRO A 139 -5.55 17.80 -4.28
C PRO A 139 -5.93 16.45 -4.90
N GLN A 140 -5.19 15.40 -4.56
CA GLN A 140 -5.44 14.04 -5.03
C GLN A 140 -5.60 13.10 -3.85
N GLU A 141 -6.69 12.35 -3.83
CA GLU A 141 -6.93 11.28 -2.86
C GLU A 141 -6.46 9.94 -3.43
N ILE A 142 -5.65 9.23 -2.63
CA ILE A 142 -5.11 7.92 -2.99
C ILE A 142 -5.83 6.86 -2.16
N PHE A 143 -6.34 5.84 -2.85
CA PHE A 143 -7.06 4.73 -2.25
C PHE A 143 -6.41 3.39 -2.59
N VAL A 144 -6.64 2.39 -1.74
CA VAL A 144 -6.39 0.99 -2.01
C VAL A 144 -7.71 0.23 -1.94
N LEU A 145 -8.05 -0.53 -2.99
CA LEU A 145 -9.24 -1.38 -3.01
C LEU A 145 -9.07 -2.54 -2.03
N ARG A 146 -9.97 -2.65 -1.04
CA ARG A 146 -10.00 -3.78 -0.10
C ARG A 146 -10.25 -5.09 -0.85
N ASP A 147 -9.59 -6.15 -0.39
CA ASP A 147 -9.66 -7.51 -0.95
C ASP A 147 -9.23 -7.65 -2.42
N GLY A 148 -8.74 -6.57 -3.03
CA GLY A 148 -8.21 -6.52 -4.38
C GLY A 148 -9.20 -6.97 -5.46
N PHE A 149 -8.66 -7.36 -6.61
CA PHE A 149 -9.46 -7.86 -7.72
C PHE A 149 -10.23 -9.13 -7.35
N SER A 150 -9.68 -10.01 -6.51
CA SER A 150 -10.34 -11.23 -6.04
C SER A 150 -11.66 -10.92 -5.34
N GLY A 151 -11.66 -9.96 -4.41
CA GLY A 151 -12.87 -9.54 -3.70
C GLY A 151 -13.88 -8.82 -4.60
N PHE A 152 -13.37 -8.01 -5.54
CA PHE A 152 -14.21 -7.29 -6.49
C PHE A 152 -14.90 -8.23 -7.49
N GLN A 153 -14.16 -9.16 -8.10
CA GLN A 153 -14.71 -10.10 -9.07
C GLN A 153 -15.70 -11.08 -8.45
N ALA A 154 -15.49 -11.49 -7.20
CA ALA A 154 -16.43 -12.38 -6.50
C ALA A 154 -17.83 -11.77 -6.40
N ARG A 155 -17.95 -10.44 -6.45
CA ARG A 155 -19.22 -9.70 -6.37
C ARG A 155 -19.75 -9.29 -7.74
N TYR A 156 -18.88 -8.94 -8.68
CA TYR A 156 -19.26 -8.21 -9.89
C TYR A 156 -18.82 -8.86 -11.21
N ARG A 157 -18.31 -10.10 -11.21
CA ARG A 157 -17.82 -10.77 -12.45
C ARG A 157 -18.85 -10.88 -13.58
N ASP A 158 -20.13 -10.91 -13.24
CA ASP A 158 -21.23 -11.02 -14.18
C ASP A 158 -21.73 -9.64 -14.67
N ASP A 159 -21.11 -8.55 -14.21
CA ASP A 159 -21.48 -7.17 -14.55
C ASP A 159 -20.46 -6.55 -15.53
N PRO A 160 -20.81 -6.42 -16.83
CA PRO A 160 -19.90 -5.89 -17.86
C PRO A 160 -19.64 -4.39 -17.73
N GLU A 161 -20.42 -3.65 -16.93
CA GLU A 161 -20.15 -2.25 -16.64
C GLU A 161 -19.01 -2.07 -15.63
N LEU A 162 -18.69 -3.13 -14.87
CA LEU A 162 -17.69 -3.10 -13.80
C LEU A 162 -16.44 -3.91 -14.15
N ILE A 163 -16.59 -5.03 -14.86
CA ILE A 163 -15.49 -5.90 -15.25
C ILE A 163 -15.45 -6.08 -16.76
N GLU A 164 -14.26 -5.88 -17.33
CA GLU A 164 -13.97 -6.16 -18.73
C GLU A 164 -13.04 -7.38 -18.87
N LYS A 165 -13.08 -8.00 -20.05
CA LYS A 165 -12.20 -9.13 -20.45
C LYS A 165 -12.25 -10.32 -19.50
N PHE A 166 -13.36 -10.51 -18.78
CA PHE A 166 -13.54 -11.64 -17.89
C PHE A 166 -13.50 -12.95 -18.68
N ASN A 167 -12.65 -13.88 -18.23
CA ASN A 167 -12.55 -15.20 -18.83
C ASN A 167 -12.51 -16.26 -17.72
N LYS A 168 -13.59 -17.04 -17.65
CA LYS A 168 -13.78 -18.11 -16.67
C LYS A 168 -12.63 -19.13 -16.60
N TYR A 169 -11.94 -19.38 -17.71
CA TYR A 169 -10.81 -20.32 -17.77
C TYR A 169 -9.68 -19.99 -16.78
N TYR A 170 -9.56 -18.73 -16.38
CA TYR A 170 -8.52 -18.28 -15.46
C TYR A 170 -8.97 -18.28 -13.99
N HIS A 171 -10.23 -18.62 -13.70
CA HIS A 171 -10.84 -18.50 -12.37
C HIS A 171 -11.51 -19.78 -11.86
N ASP A 172 -11.66 -20.81 -12.71
CA ASP A 172 -12.23 -22.12 -12.39
C ASP A 172 -11.14 -23.20 -12.21
#